data_AF-A0A4R7J5N4-F1
#
_entry.id   AF-A0A4R7J5N4-F1
#
_cell.length_a   1.000
_cell.length_b   1.000
_cell.length_c   1.000
_cell.angle_alpha   90.00
_cell.angle_beta   90.00
_cell.angle_gamma   90.00
#
_symmetry.space_group_name_H-M   'P 1'
#
loop_
_entity.id
_entity.type
_entity.pdbx_description
1 polymer ?
#
loop_
_entity_poly.entity_id
_entity_poly.type
_entity_poly.pdbx_seq_one_letter_code
_entity_poly.pdbx_strand_id
1 'polypeptide(L)'
;MPAPRLIDLQLVTQLDSVTGQTDDQLGMVASTGAVITAEQIRRWCGSPGVTVTVRPVIDLNQPAVTDSYVPTARIREQVRLTHPTCIFPWCSRPSAKCDLDHIVVFNAGGPTITDNLAPLCRRHHRLKTFHGWRYRRTGSTDFEWVSPSGEIFRRHGPLSFPAGTDPITPAIGSTPLPTIPGATSLPPPRRRRRPDRPPAADPEPPRF
;
A
#
# COMPACT_ATOMS: atom_id res chain seq x y z
N MET A 1 38.57 9.65 11.51
CA MET A 1 37.89 8.44 11.00
C MET A 1 36.55 8.86 10.41
N PRO A 2 36.15 8.37 9.21
CA PRO A 2 34.83 8.68 8.67
C PRO A 2 33.75 8.14 9.61
N ALA A 3 32.65 8.88 9.73
CA ALA A 3 31.50 8.45 10.53
C ALA A 3 30.93 7.13 9.96
N PRO A 4 30.50 6.19 10.83
CA PRO A 4 29.90 4.95 10.38
C PRO A 4 28.66 5.23 9.52
N ARG A 5 28.55 4.53 8.39
CA ARG A 5 27.39 4.61 7.50
C ARG A 5 26.32 3.63 8.00
N LEU A 6 25.15 4.15 8.36
CA LEU A 6 23.99 3.33 8.69
C LEU A 6 23.50 2.61 7.42
N ILE A 7 23.27 1.30 7.54
CA ILE A 7 22.72 0.45 6.48
C ILE A 7 21.49 -0.24 7.06
N ASP A 8 20.33 0.04 6.49
CA ASP A 8 19.09 -0.66 6.81
C ASP A 8 18.94 -1.89 5.90
N LEU A 9 18.98 -3.08 6.49
CA LEU A 9 18.73 -4.34 5.80
C LEU A 9 17.40 -4.94 6.26
N GLN A 10 16.55 -5.28 5.30
CA GLN A 10 15.36 -6.09 5.55
C GLN A 10 15.67 -7.54 5.21
N LEU A 11 15.59 -8.41 6.21
CA LEU A 11 15.83 -9.83 6.07
C LEU A 11 14.51 -10.58 6.21
N VAL A 12 14.25 -11.53 5.31
CA VAL A 12 13.13 -12.46 5.39
C VAL A 12 13.69 -13.83 5.72
N THR A 13 13.33 -14.38 6.86
CA THR A 13 13.75 -15.71 7.31
C THR A 13 12.76 -16.26 8.33
N GLN A 14 12.89 -17.54 8.67
CA GLN A 14 12.17 -18.15 9.78
C GLN A 14 12.77 -17.69 11.12
N LEU A 15 11.96 -17.67 12.17
CA LEU A 15 12.41 -17.24 13.50
C LEU A 15 13.54 -18.13 14.03
N ASP A 16 13.48 -19.43 13.71
CA ASP A 16 14.42 -20.45 14.17
C ASP A 16 15.84 -20.24 13.61
N SER A 17 15.97 -19.70 12.40
CA SER A 17 17.23 -19.24 11.81
C SER A 17 17.97 -18.24 12.71
N VAL A 18 17.22 -17.40 13.44
CA VAL A 18 17.76 -16.33 14.29
C VAL A 18 18.06 -16.86 15.69
N THR A 19 17.23 -17.75 16.24
CA THR A 19 17.36 -18.29 17.60
C THR A 19 18.41 -19.40 17.71
N GLY A 20 18.90 -19.94 16.59
CA GLY A 20 20.04 -20.86 16.54
C GLY A 20 19.67 -22.33 16.77
N GLN A 21 18.43 -22.71 16.46
CA GLN A 21 18.01 -24.11 16.56
C GLN A 21 18.51 -24.95 15.38
N THR A 22 18.75 -24.35 14.21
CA THR A 22 19.37 -25.02 13.06
C THR A 22 20.24 -24.06 12.21
N ASP A 23 21.20 -24.62 11.47
CA ASP A 23 22.14 -23.90 10.59
C ASP A 23 21.86 -24.07 9.10
N ASP A 24 20.98 -25.01 8.76
CA ASP A 24 20.56 -25.36 7.40
C ASP A 24 19.52 -24.39 6.82
N GLN A 25 18.92 -23.54 7.66
CA GLN A 25 17.93 -22.57 7.22
C GLN A 25 18.57 -21.38 6.47
N LEU A 26 17.84 -20.91 5.46
CA LEU A 26 18.23 -19.78 4.63
C LEU A 26 17.37 -18.55 4.95
N GLY A 27 17.95 -17.39 4.74
CA GLY A 27 17.26 -16.12 4.70
C GLY A 27 17.45 -15.43 3.35
N MET A 28 16.75 -14.33 3.16
CA MET A 28 16.87 -13.49 1.97
C MET A 28 17.00 -12.02 2.37
N VAL A 29 17.91 -11.31 1.72
CA VAL A 29 17.97 -9.85 1.76
C VAL A 29 16.91 -9.30 0.82
N ALA A 30 15.84 -8.71 1.36
CA ALA A 30 14.67 -8.32 0.58
C ALA A 30 14.97 -7.28 -0.53
N SER A 31 15.98 -6.44 -0.33
CA SER A 31 16.36 -5.40 -1.29
C SER A 31 17.09 -5.93 -2.53
N THR A 32 17.84 -7.03 -2.40
CA THR A 32 18.66 -7.60 -3.49
C THR A 32 18.19 -8.96 -3.94
N GLY A 33 17.34 -9.64 -3.15
CA GLY A 33 17.00 -11.05 -3.33
C GLY A 33 18.15 -11.99 -2.98
N ALA A 34 19.27 -11.49 -2.45
CA ALA A 34 20.43 -12.32 -2.11
C ALA A 34 20.06 -13.31 -0.99
N VAL A 35 20.31 -14.59 -1.24
CA VAL A 35 20.14 -15.65 -0.27
C VAL A 35 21.33 -15.63 0.69
N ILE A 36 21.07 -15.75 1.99
CA ILE A 36 22.05 -15.71 3.07
C ILE A 36 21.82 -16.88 4.04
N THR A 37 22.87 -17.34 4.69
CA THR A 37 22.78 -18.45 5.65
C THR A 37 22.29 -17.96 7.02
N ALA A 38 21.67 -18.85 7.81
CA ALA A 38 21.32 -18.58 9.20
C ALA A 38 22.55 -18.12 10.03
N GLU A 39 23.73 -18.71 9.78
CA GLU A 39 24.98 -18.27 10.41
C GLU A 39 25.31 -16.80 10.09
N GLN A 40 25.20 -16.41 8.82
CA GLN A 40 25.48 -15.05 8.38
C GLN A 40 24.49 -14.04 9.00
N ILE A 41 23.21 -14.42 9.11
CA ILE A 41 22.18 -13.62 9.78
C ILE A 41 22.56 -13.41 11.25
N ARG A 42 22.86 -14.49 11.98
CA ARG A 42 23.25 -14.40 13.40
C ARG A 42 24.52 -13.57 13.60
N ARG A 43 25.51 -13.71 12.71
CA ARG A 43 26.74 -12.92 12.74
C ARG A 43 26.45 -11.42 12.62
N TRP A 44 25.56 -11.02 11.71
CA TRP A 44 25.15 -9.62 11.58
C TRP A 44 24.34 -9.15 12.78
N CYS A 45 23.35 -9.92 13.21
CA CYS A 45 22.51 -9.57 14.36
C CYS A 45 23.30 -9.46 15.68
N GLY A 46 24.34 -10.26 15.86
CA GLY A 46 25.21 -10.23 17.05
C GLY A 46 26.38 -9.25 16.98
N SER A 47 26.55 -8.52 15.87
CA SER A 47 27.64 -7.55 15.72
C SER A 47 27.43 -6.33 16.62
N PRO A 48 28.45 -5.85 17.34
CA PRO A 48 28.36 -4.63 18.14
C PRO A 48 27.88 -3.43 17.30
N GLY A 49 26.91 -2.68 17.82
CA GLY A 49 26.34 -1.51 17.14
C GLY A 49 25.20 -1.82 16.16
N VAL A 50 24.80 -3.08 16.01
CA VAL A 50 23.60 -3.47 15.23
C VAL A 50 22.36 -3.43 16.11
N THR A 51 21.32 -2.74 15.64
CA THR A 51 19.99 -2.78 16.25
C THR A 51 19.09 -3.69 15.43
N VAL A 52 18.50 -4.70 16.08
CA VAL A 52 17.61 -5.66 15.43
C VAL A 52 16.16 -5.38 15.81
N THR A 53 15.30 -5.20 14.81
CA THR A 53 13.84 -5.13 15.02
C THR A 53 13.18 -6.30 14.33
N VAL A 54 12.64 -7.23 15.11
CA VAL A 54 11.89 -8.38 14.58
C VAL A 54 10.46 -7.93 14.28
N ARG A 55 10.01 -8.17 13.05
CA ARG A 55 8.63 -7.88 12.61
C ARG A 55 7.98 -9.17 12.12
N PRO A 56 6.77 -9.52 12.58
CA PRO A 56 6.05 -10.66 12.05
C PRO A 56 5.83 -10.50 10.54
N VAL A 57 6.13 -11.56 9.78
CA VAL A 57 5.86 -11.63 8.35
C VAL A 57 4.39 -11.26 8.09
N ILE A 58 4.16 -10.52 7.02
CA ILE A 58 2.81 -10.20 6.55
C ILE A 58 2.39 -11.34 5.64
N ASP A 59 1.46 -12.17 6.11
CA ASP A 59 0.77 -13.11 5.25
C ASP A 59 -0.22 -12.34 4.38
N LEU A 60 0.02 -12.31 3.06
CA LEU A 60 -0.83 -11.61 2.10
C LEU A 60 -2.20 -12.27 1.95
N ASN A 61 -2.34 -13.54 2.36
CA ASN A 61 -3.58 -14.31 2.27
C ASN A 61 -4.46 -14.19 3.53
N GLN A 62 -3.92 -13.66 4.63
CA GLN A 62 -4.68 -13.45 5.86
C GLN A 62 -5.15 -11.99 5.95
N PRO A 63 -6.46 -11.71 5.89
CA PRO A 63 -6.95 -10.34 5.92
C PRO A 63 -6.63 -9.66 7.26
N ALA A 64 -6.13 -8.43 7.18
CA ALA A 64 -5.95 -7.57 8.36
C ALA A 64 -7.07 -6.53 8.42
N VAL A 65 -7.68 -6.38 9.61
CA VAL A 65 -8.86 -5.53 9.85
C VAL A 65 -8.62 -4.54 10.99
N THR A 66 -9.31 -3.40 10.95
CA THR A 66 -9.42 -2.45 12.05
C THR A 66 -10.81 -1.80 12.06
N ASP A 67 -11.27 -1.42 13.25
CA ASP A 67 -12.56 -0.70 13.42
C ASP A 67 -12.46 0.79 13.04
N SER A 68 -11.25 1.30 12.82
CA SER A 68 -11.02 2.69 12.43
C SER A 68 -11.23 2.91 10.94
N TYR A 69 -11.70 4.11 10.56
CA TYR A 69 -11.68 4.56 9.16
C TYR A 69 -10.25 4.58 8.58
N VAL A 70 -9.28 4.97 9.39
CA VAL A 70 -7.89 5.12 8.94
C VAL A 70 -7.21 3.75 9.05
N PRO A 71 -6.69 3.18 7.94
CA PRO A 71 -5.98 1.90 7.99
C PRO A 71 -4.79 1.97 8.94
N THR A 72 -4.35 0.84 9.49
CA THR A 72 -3.11 0.79 10.28
C THR A 72 -1.88 0.78 9.36
N ALA A 73 -0.67 0.94 9.93
CA ALA A 73 0.57 0.81 9.15
C ALA A 73 0.69 -0.59 8.52
N ARG A 74 0.33 -1.64 9.28
CA ARG A 74 0.34 -3.04 8.81
C ARG A 74 -0.64 -3.28 7.67
N ILE A 75 -1.88 -2.78 7.78
CA ILE A 75 -2.88 -2.86 6.69
C ILE A 75 -2.37 -2.13 5.45
N ARG A 76 -1.80 -0.91 5.61
CA ARG A 76 -1.23 -0.16 4.49
C ARG A 76 -0.14 -0.93 3.77
N GLU A 77 0.77 -1.53 4.53
CA GLU A 77 1.89 -2.30 4.00
C GLU A 77 1.40 -3.54 3.26
N GLN A 78 0.47 -4.31 3.84
CA GLN A 78 -0.14 -5.47 3.20
C GLN A 78 -0.82 -5.12 1.88
N VAL A 79 -1.68 -4.09 1.85
CA VAL A 79 -2.34 -3.65 0.61
C VAL A 79 -1.32 -3.25 -0.47
N ARG A 80 -0.21 -2.61 -0.09
CA ARG A 80 0.85 -2.20 -1.03
C ARG A 80 1.69 -3.36 -1.54
N LEU A 81 1.91 -4.39 -0.73
CA LEU A 81 2.57 -5.62 -1.14
C LEU A 81 1.69 -6.42 -2.11
N THR A 82 0.38 -6.51 -1.81
CA THR A 82 -0.61 -7.14 -2.70
C THR A 82 -0.76 -6.37 -4.02
N HIS A 83 -0.73 -5.04 -3.96
CA HIS A 83 -0.90 -4.16 -5.12
C HIS A 83 0.27 -3.16 -5.20
N PRO A 84 1.36 -3.48 -5.94
CA PRO A 84 2.57 -2.64 -5.97
C PRO A 84 2.36 -1.31 -6.70
N THR A 85 1.32 -1.21 -7.53
CA THR A 85 0.96 0.00 -8.28
C THR A 85 -0.52 0.33 -8.14
N CYS A 86 -0.88 1.54 -8.54
CA CYS A 86 -2.26 1.99 -8.67
C CYS A 86 -3.09 1.00 -9.51
N ILE A 87 -4.25 0.58 -9.01
CA ILE A 87 -5.10 -0.45 -9.66
C ILE A 87 -5.92 0.07 -10.86
N PHE A 88 -5.79 1.34 -11.21
CA PHE A 88 -6.44 1.90 -12.39
C PHE A 88 -5.82 1.32 -13.69
N PRO A 89 -6.59 1.11 -14.77
CA PRO A 89 -6.11 0.62 -16.06
C PRO A 89 -4.81 1.32 -16.52
N TRP A 90 -3.79 0.52 -16.87
CA TRP A 90 -2.45 0.96 -17.33
C TRP A 90 -1.65 1.88 -16.40
N CYS A 91 -2.11 2.18 -15.19
CA CYS A 91 -1.37 3.03 -14.28
C CYS A 91 -0.21 2.27 -13.63
N SER A 92 1.00 2.83 -13.73
CA SER A 92 2.22 2.31 -13.10
C SER A 92 2.67 3.09 -11.86
N ARG A 93 1.86 4.05 -11.37
CA ARG A 93 2.21 4.84 -10.17
C ARG A 93 2.40 3.88 -8.98
N PRO A 94 3.54 3.94 -8.26
CA PRO A 94 3.76 3.10 -7.07
C PRO A 94 2.67 3.30 -6.01
N SER A 95 2.19 2.22 -5.41
CA SER A 95 1.15 2.24 -4.38
C SER A 95 1.56 2.99 -3.10
N ALA A 96 2.86 3.12 -2.84
CA ALA A 96 3.41 3.99 -1.81
C ALA A 96 3.02 5.47 -1.99
N LYS A 97 2.70 5.91 -3.21
CA LYS A 97 2.26 7.27 -3.57
C LYS A 97 0.76 7.35 -3.86
N CYS A 98 -0.01 6.34 -3.44
CA CYS A 98 -1.44 6.24 -3.68
C CYS A 98 -2.24 6.44 -2.37
N ASP A 99 -3.45 6.95 -2.52
CA ASP A 99 -4.49 6.90 -1.48
C ASP A 99 -4.99 5.45 -1.40
N LEU A 100 -5.34 4.97 -0.20
CA LEU A 100 -6.03 3.68 -0.06
C LEU A 100 -7.52 3.93 0.00
N ASP A 101 -8.20 3.51 -1.05
CA ASP A 101 -9.60 3.77 -1.29
C ASP A 101 -10.45 2.56 -0.87
N HIS A 102 -11.53 2.82 -0.15
CA HIS A 102 -12.50 1.79 0.21
C HIS A 102 -13.34 1.41 -1.01
N ILE A 103 -13.35 0.11 -1.35
CA ILE A 103 -14.14 -0.43 -2.46
C ILE A 103 -15.63 -0.27 -2.14
N VAL A 104 -16.05 -0.82 -1.00
CA VAL A 104 -17.32 -0.50 -0.33
C VAL A 104 -17.04 0.64 0.64
N VAL A 105 -17.71 1.77 0.45
CA VAL A 105 -17.47 3.00 1.21
C VAL A 105 -17.66 2.76 2.71
N PHE A 106 -16.73 3.27 3.53
CA PHE A 106 -16.77 3.07 4.98
C PHE A 106 -18.08 3.52 5.62
N ASN A 107 -18.58 4.71 5.26
CA ASN A 107 -19.84 5.24 5.77
C ASN A 107 -21.08 4.47 5.29
N ALA A 108 -20.94 3.60 4.28
CA ALA A 108 -21.98 2.69 3.84
C ALA A 108 -21.85 1.29 4.48
N GLY A 109 -21.05 1.16 5.54
CA GLY A 109 -20.81 -0.10 6.26
C GLY A 109 -19.61 -0.90 5.75
N GLY A 110 -18.79 -0.33 4.85
CA GLY A 110 -17.58 -1.00 4.36
C GLY A 110 -16.49 -1.10 5.43
N PRO A 111 -16.00 -2.30 5.79
CA PRO A 111 -14.97 -2.44 6.81
C PRO A 111 -13.61 -1.89 6.32
N THR A 112 -12.78 -1.39 7.23
CA THR A 112 -11.37 -1.12 6.94
C THR A 112 -10.58 -2.41 7.07
N ILE A 113 -10.66 -3.23 6.03
CA ILE A 113 -9.97 -4.51 5.88
C ILE A 113 -9.16 -4.49 4.58
N THR A 114 -8.04 -5.22 4.53
CA THR A 114 -7.17 -5.32 3.34
C THR A 114 -7.94 -5.65 2.07
N ASP A 115 -8.94 -6.52 2.16
CA ASP A 115 -9.78 -6.92 1.02
C ASP A 115 -10.74 -5.86 0.50
N ASN A 116 -11.04 -4.84 1.31
CA ASN A 116 -11.91 -3.71 0.96
C ASN A 116 -11.10 -2.45 0.62
N LEU A 117 -9.77 -2.52 0.58
CA LEU A 117 -8.91 -1.38 0.29
C LEU A 117 -8.14 -1.59 -1.02
N ALA A 118 -8.11 -0.57 -1.87
CA ALA A 118 -7.34 -0.60 -3.10
C ALA A 118 -6.52 0.68 -3.29
N PRO A 119 -5.25 0.60 -3.75
CA PRO A 119 -4.45 1.80 -3.99
C PRO A 119 -4.87 2.51 -5.27
N LEU A 120 -5.24 3.79 -5.14
CA LEU A 120 -5.48 4.70 -6.25
C LEU A 120 -4.60 5.93 -6.13
N CYS A 121 -3.91 6.28 -7.22
CA CYS A 121 -3.19 7.55 -7.25
C CYS A 121 -4.19 8.71 -7.18
N ARG A 122 -3.77 9.87 -6.67
CA ARG A 122 -4.67 11.01 -6.46
C ARG A 122 -5.50 11.40 -7.69
N ARG A 123 -4.93 11.27 -8.89
CA ARG A 123 -5.62 11.51 -10.17
C ARG A 123 -6.78 10.51 -10.37
N HIS A 124 -6.51 9.22 -10.26
CA HIS A 124 -7.51 8.18 -10.53
C HIS A 124 -8.54 8.04 -9.42
N HIS A 125 -8.16 8.33 -8.17
CA HIS A 125 -9.11 8.47 -7.08
C HIS A 125 -10.16 9.55 -7.41
N ARG A 126 -9.74 10.72 -7.92
CA ARG A 126 -10.67 11.77 -8.37
C ARG A 126 -11.53 11.36 -9.57
N LEU A 127 -10.98 10.59 -10.51
CA LEU A 127 -11.77 10.07 -11.64
C LEU A 127 -12.91 9.17 -11.16
N LYS A 128 -12.65 8.27 -10.20
CA LYS A 128 -13.67 7.47 -9.53
C LYS A 128 -14.70 8.35 -8.82
N THR A 129 -14.23 9.30 -7.99
CA THR A 129 -15.13 10.08 -7.13
C THR A 129 -16.01 11.07 -7.90
N PHE A 130 -15.48 11.72 -8.95
CA PHE A 130 -16.12 12.90 -9.55
C PHE A 130 -16.44 12.75 -11.04
N HIS A 131 -15.88 11.75 -11.72
CA HIS A 131 -15.95 11.67 -13.18
C HIS A 131 -16.54 10.34 -13.66
N GLY A 132 -17.41 9.69 -12.87
CA GLY A 132 -18.24 8.56 -13.32
C GLY A 132 -17.53 7.22 -13.53
N TRP A 133 -16.22 7.14 -13.27
CA TRP A 133 -15.47 5.89 -13.31
C TRP A 133 -15.88 4.99 -12.15
N ARG A 134 -16.09 3.71 -12.45
CA ARG A 134 -16.51 2.70 -11.47
C ARG A 134 -15.63 1.48 -11.59
N TYR A 135 -15.49 0.72 -10.50
CA TYR A 135 -14.82 -0.57 -10.56
C TYR A 135 -15.42 -1.56 -9.57
N ARG A 136 -15.19 -2.84 -9.82
CA ARG A 136 -15.41 -3.93 -8.87
C ARG A 136 -14.17 -4.80 -8.80
N ARG A 137 -13.98 -5.47 -7.67
CA ARG A 137 -12.99 -6.54 -7.54
C ARG A 137 -13.60 -7.83 -8.10
N THR A 138 -12.83 -8.56 -8.91
CA THR A 138 -13.28 -9.81 -9.57
C THR A 138 -12.46 -11.03 -9.18
N GLY A 139 -11.36 -10.84 -8.46
CA GLY A 139 -10.52 -11.89 -7.91
C GLY A 139 -9.70 -11.39 -6.72
N SER A 140 -8.76 -12.18 -6.22
CA SER A 140 -7.90 -11.77 -5.11
C SER A 140 -7.11 -10.50 -5.43
N THR A 141 -6.69 -10.32 -6.68
CA THR A 141 -5.91 -9.13 -7.08
C THR A 141 -6.39 -8.47 -8.38
N ASP A 142 -7.50 -8.95 -8.93
CA ASP A 142 -8.06 -8.49 -10.20
C ASP A 142 -9.26 -7.55 -10.02
N PHE A 143 -9.36 -6.57 -10.92
CA PHE A 143 -10.41 -5.56 -10.92
C PHE A 143 -10.99 -5.35 -12.32
N GLU A 144 -12.29 -5.10 -12.39
CA GLU A 144 -12.95 -4.62 -13.61
C GLU A 144 -13.35 -3.17 -13.43
N TRP A 145 -12.86 -2.31 -14.33
CA TRP A 145 -13.18 -0.90 -14.40
C TRP A 145 -14.17 -0.64 -15.52
N VAL A 146 -15.05 0.35 -15.32
CA VAL A 146 -15.97 0.85 -16.32
C VAL A 146 -15.80 2.35 -16.45
N SER A 147 -15.55 2.81 -17.68
CA SER A 147 -15.46 4.22 -18.01
C SER A 147 -16.86 4.87 -18.04
N PRO A 148 -16.95 6.20 -18.00
CA PRO A 148 -18.21 6.91 -18.15
C PRO A 148 -18.91 6.65 -19.49
N SER A 149 -18.13 6.34 -20.53
CA SER A 149 -18.60 5.94 -21.87
C SER A 149 -19.05 4.47 -21.95
N GLY A 150 -18.87 3.68 -20.88
CA GLY A 150 -19.28 2.28 -20.82
C GLY A 150 -18.24 1.27 -21.29
N GLU A 151 -17.02 1.71 -21.60
CA GLU A 151 -15.91 0.80 -21.92
C GLU A 151 -15.48 0.06 -20.66
N ILE A 152 -15.13 -1.22 -20.81
CA ILE A 152 -14.77 -2.08 -19.69
C ILE A 152 -13.29 -2.46 -19.81
N PHE A 153 -12.57 -2.39 -18.69
CA PHE A 153 -11.15 -2.73 -18.61
C PHE A 153 -10.92 -3.72 -17.49
N ARG A 154 -10.22 -4.82 -17.76
CA ARG A 154 -9.71 -5.72 -16.74
C ARG A 154 -8.32 -5.26 -16.31
N ARG A 155 -8.14 -5.00 -15.02
CA ARG A 155 -6.83 -4.83 -14.40
C ARG A 155 -6.47 -6.12 -13.68
N HIS A 156 -5.41 -6.74 -14.16
CA HIS A 156 -4.84 -7.92 -13.54
C HIS A 156 -3.86 -7.56 -12.42
N GLY A 157 -3.88 -8.37 -11.37
CA GLY A 157 -2.91 -8.29 -10.29
C GLY A 157 -1.50 -8.68 -10.72
N PRO A 158 -0.49 -8.40 -9.87
CA PRO A 158 0.91 -8.69 -10.19
C PRO A 158 1.24 -10.19 -10.27
N LEU A 159 0.40 -11.05 -9.69
CA LEU A 159 0.54 -12.51 -9.71
C LEU A 159 -0.45 -13.19 -10.66
N SER A 160 -1.27 -12.41 -11.36
CA SER A 160 -2.26 -12.93 -12.32
C SER A 160 -1.62 -13.10 -13.70
N PHE A 161 -2.07 -14.12 -14.44
CA PHE A 161 -1.74 -14.32 -15.85
C PHE A 161 -3.04 -14.34 -16.67
N PRO A 162 -3.20 -13.42 -17.65
CA PRO A 162 -2.26 -12.37 -18.04
C PRO A 162 -2.06 -11.31 -16.94
N ALA A 163 -0.91 -10.65 -16.96
CA ALA A 163 -0.61 -9.52 -16.08
C ALA A 163 -0.89 -8.20 -16.81
N GLY A 164 -1.15 -7.13 -16.07
CA GLY A 164 -1.33 -5.80 -16.65
C GLY A 164 -2.80 -5.43 -16.86
N THR A 165 -3.17 -4.93 -18.03
CA THR A 165 -4.51 -4.40 -18.29
C THR A 165 -4.96 -4.73 -19.69
N ASP A 166 -6.17 -5.28 -19.80
CA ASP A 166 -6.80 -5.64 -21.06
C ASP A 166 -8.16 -4.94 -21.21
N PRO A 167 -8.48 -4.39 -22.39
CA PRO A 167 -9.85 -3.98 -22.67
C PRO A 167 -10.76 -5.21 -22.78
N ILE A 168 -11.94 -5.16 -22.19
CA ILE A 168 -12.97 -6.17 -22.36
C ILE A 168 -13.96 -5.64 -23.39
N THR A 169 -14.08 -6.32 -24.53
CA THR A 169 -15.23 -6.14 -25.42
C THR A 169 -16.44 -6.79 -24.74
N PRO A 170 -17.48 -6.04 -24.33
CA PRO A 170 -18.63 -6.67 -23.69
C PRO A 170 -19.31 -7.61 -24.68
N ALA A 171 -19.54 -8.86 -24.26
CA ALA A 171 -20.44 -9.75 -24.99
C ALA A 171 -21.86 -9.13 -24.97
N ILE A 172 -22.55 -9.18 -26.11
CA ILE A 172 -23.93 -8.70 -26.25
C ILE A 172 -24.78 -9.34 -25.13
N GLY A 173 -25.38 -8.52 -24.26
CA GLY A 173 -26.24 -8.99 -23.15
C GLY A 173 -25.61 -9.04 -21.76
N SER A 174 -24.39 -8.51 -21.56
CA SER A 174 -23.77 -8.45 -20.23
C SER A 174 -24.55 -7.55 -19.27
N THR A 175 -24.93 -8.06 -18.10
CA THR A 175 -25.64 -7.34 -17.05
C THR A 175 -24.88 -6.08 -16.63
N PRO A 176 -25.53 -4.90 -16.52
CA PRO A 176 -24.85 -3.70 -16.05
C PRO A 176 -24.28 -3.93 -14.64
N LEU A 177 -23.06 -3.43 -14.42
CA LEU A 177 -22.47 -3.46 -13.09
C LEU A 177 -23.40 -2.80 -12.08
N PRO A 178 -23.53 -3.34 -10.85
CA PRO A 178 -24.33 -2.70 -9.82
C PRO A 178 -23.81 -1.28 -9.59
N THR A 179 -24.73 -0.32 -9.55
CA THR A 179 -24.43 1.04 -9.09
C THR A 179 -23.93 0.93 -7.66
N ILE A 180 -22.68 1.33 -7.39
CA ILE A 180 -22.17 1.40 -6.02
C ILE A 180 -23.01 2.45 -5.28
N PRO A 181 -23.81 2.08 -4.27
CA PRO A 181 -24.54 3.04 -3.46
C PRO A 181 -23.53 3.87 -2.67
N GLY A 182 -23.70 5.20 -2.64
CA GLY A 182 -22.92 6.06 -1.75
C GLY A 182 -21.64 6.65 -2.34
N ALA A 183 -21.61 6.97 -3.64
CA ALA A 183 -20.70 7.99 -4.18
C ALA A 183 -21.04 9.40 -3.64
N THR A 184 -21.27 9.53 -2.33
CA THR A 184 -21.30 10.81 -1.65
C THR A 184 -19.87 11.07 -1.22
N SER A 185 -19.22 11.95 -1.96
CA SER A 185 -17.91 12.49 -1.66
C SER A 185 -17.81 12.91 -0.20
N LEU A 186 -16.91 12.29 0.55
CA LEU A 186 -16.42 12.93 1.76
C LEU A 186 -15.73 14.24 1.34
N PRO A 187 -16.01 15.37 2.01
CA PRO A 187 -15.23 16.57 1.81
C PRO A 187 -13.76 16.26 2.12
N PRO A 188 -12.80 16.90 1.43
CA PRO A 188 -11.38 16.69 1.71
C PRO A 188 -11.13 16.93 3.21
N PRO A 189 -10.17 16.21 3.84
CA PRO A 189 -9.79 16.50 5.21
C PRO A 189 -9.48 18.00 5.30
N ARG A 190 -10.14 18.71 6.23
CA ARG A 190 -9.87 20.12 6.47
C ARG A 190 -8.36 20.25 6.62
N ARG A 191 -7.71 21.03 5.74
CA ARG A 191 -6.30 21.41 5.94
C ARG A 191 -6.22 21.93 7.36
N ARG A 192 -5.44 21.29 8.23
CA ARG A 192 -4.98 21.96 9.45
C ARG A 192 -4.37 23.27 8.96
N ARG A 193 -4.92 24.40 9.41
CA ARG A 193 -4.24 25.69 9.22
C ARG A 193 -2.82 25.48 9.73
N ARG A 194 -1.82 25.88 8.93
CA ARG A 194 -0.49 26.11 9.50
C ARG A 194 -0.71 27.03 10.71
N PRO A 195 -0.11 26.76 11.88
CA PRO A 195 -0.08 27.77 12.93
C PRO A 195 0.46 29.06 12.29
N ASP A 196 -0.21 30.18 12.55
CA ASP A 196 0.31 31.47 12.13
C ASP A 196 1.74 31.60 12.67
N ARG A 197 2.64 32.08 11.80
CA ARG A 197 4.00 32.42 12.22
C ARG A 197 3.85 33.44 13.36
N PRO A 198 4.44 33.22 14.55
CA PRO A 198 4.42 34.24 15.60
C PRO A 198 4.99 35.55 15.03
N PRO A 199 4.48 36.72 15.45
CA PRO A 199 5.01 37.99 15.00
C PRO A 199 6.52 38.02 15.25
N ALA A 200 7.26 38.61 14.32
CA ALA A 200 8.70 38.81 14.50
C ALA A 200 8.93 39.55 15.81
N ALA A 201 9.86 39.05 16.62
CA ALA A 201 10.32 39.76 17.80
C ALA A 201 10.83 41.14 17.37
N ASP A 202 10.52 42.17 18.17
CA ASP A 202 11.04 43.51 17.96
C ASP A 202 12.58 43.46 17.89
N PRO A 203 13.21 44.24 16.98
CA PRO A 203 14.66 44.28 16.89
C PRO A 203 15.25 44.78 18.21
N GLU A 204 16.21 44.01 18.76
CA GLU A 204 16.98 44.39 19.94
C GLU A 204 17.67 45.75 19.68
N PRO A 205 17.57 46.73 20.60
CA PRO A 205 18.19 48.03 20.39
C PRO A 205 19.72 47.89 20.30
N PRO A 206 20.40 48.74 19.51
CA PRO A 206 21.84 48.65 19.31
C PRO A 206 22.55 48.80 20.66
N ARG A 207 23.44 47.85 20.95
CA ARG A 207 24.40 47.97 22.04
C ARG A 207 25.47 48.97 21.60
N PHE A 208 25.53 50.11 22.28
CA PHE A 208 26.70 50.99 22.26
C PHE A 208 27.81 50.37 23.12
#